data_AF-A0A6A4V0W4-F1
#
_entry.id   AF-A0A6A4V0W4-F1
#
_cell.length_a   1.000
_cell.length_b   1.000
_cell.length_c   1.000
_cell.angle_alpha   90.00
_cell.angle_beta   90.00
_cell.angle_gamma   90.00
#
_symmetry.space_group_name_H-M   'P 1'
#
loop_
_entity.id
_entity.type
_entity.pdbx_description
1 polymer ?
#
loop_
_entity_poly.entity_id
_entity_poly.type
_entity_poly.pdbx_seq_one_letter_code
_entity_poly.pdbx_strand_id
1 'polypeptide(L)'
;MGVISAVTGRLKLSALSESLERCPDLEVRVLLDCLRGSRGHTGSPSSRHLLAPLVREHGERCQVSLYHTPTLRSFIKWLLPDRWNEVIGLQHMKVYIFDDDLVISGANLNDDYFTQRQDRYMVFRGAAHLAEFYTQLVTAVSRFSLQLTADDQLKLSPSWSVHPYQGDLSKFCELARAELEAVLAGWRRSPPPPAAAADTWVLPTVNLAPVGIDLDERVTRRLLRGDLLKGDVHLATGYFNLTDANMSELSAGQPRPVSVLCAHPEANGFLRAGDVSGYIPAAYTYLLQRFHAALPDDSAVSLHEYRRPGWTFHSKGVWSHAAGETGLPSATVIGSSNLGYRSSYRDLESQVVVVTKNAALRHALADERRKLYCHSQPVDGSTFARPDRFVPRWVRLVSRLIRHFF
;
A
#
# COMPACT_ATOMS: atom_id res chain seq x y z
N MET A 1 -19.71 2.48 13.44
CA MET A 1 -18.66 3.47 13.12
C MET A 1 -18.00 3.10 11.79
N GLY A 2 -17.92 4.04 10.85
CA GLY A 2 -17.25 3.84 9.56
C GLY A 2 -15.91 4.57 9.50
N VAL A 3 -14.84 3.88 9.10
CA VAL A 3 -13.52 4.48 8.90
C VAL A 3 -13.03 4.21 7.49
N ILE A 4 -12.71 5.27 6.75
CA ILE A 4 -12.23 5.15 5.38
C ILE A 4 -10.86 5.78 5.24
N SER A 5 -9.90 4.99 4.77
CA SER A 5 -8.60 5.47 4.36
C SER A 5 -8.50 5.40 2.83
N ALA A 6 -8.40 6.57 2.20
CA ALA A 6 -8.42 6.83 0.74
C ALA A 6 -9.81 6.85 0.06
N VAL A 7 -10.40 8.07 -0.04
CA VAL A 7 -11.59 8.37 -0.87
C VAL A 7 -11.22 9.21 -2.10
N THR A 8 -11.75 8.82 -3.25
CA THR A 8 -11.78 9.64 -4.48
C THR A 8 -13.12 9.45 -5.21
N GLY A 9 -13.64 10.47 -5.90
CA GLY A 9 -14.83 10.33 -6.77
C GLY A 9 -16.19 10.71 -6.14
N ARG A 10 -17.16 11.08 -7.00
CA ARG A 10 -18.46 11.68 -6.62
C ARG A 10 -19.53 10.66 -6.18
N LEU A 11 -19.65 9.53 -6.88
CA LEU A 11 -20.68 8.50 -6.61
C LEU A 11 -20.58 7.88 -5.19
N LYS A 12 -19.42 7.98 -4.56
CA LYS A 12 -19.18 7.41 -3.22
C LYS A 12 -19.49 8.40 -2.11
N LEU A 13 -19.46 9.69 -2.43
CA LEU A 13 -19.78 10.75 -1.47
C LEU A 13 -21.29 10.87 -1.26
N SER A 14 -22.09 10.68 -2.31
CA SER A 14 -23.55 10.61 -2.17
C SER A 14 -23.96 9.45 -1.26
N ALA A 15 -23.36 8.27 -1.42
CA ALA A 15 -23.64 7.12 -0.56
C ALA A 15 -23.27 7.38 0.92
N LEU A 16 -22.18 8.12 1.18
CA LEU A 16 -21.79 8.52 2.54
C LEU A 16 -22.76 9.54 3.13
N SER A 17 -23.13 10.57 2.35
CA SER A 17 -24.11 11.59 2.73
C SER A 17 -25.46 10.95 3.09
N GLU A 18 -26.02 10.15 2.19
CA GLU A 18 -27.28 9.43 2.41
C GLU A 18 -27.24 8.52 3.64
N SER A 19 -26.08 7.92 3.94
CA SER A 19 -25.92 7.06 5.11
C SER A 19 -25.83 7.87 6.41
N LEU A 20 -25.16 9.02 6.40
CA LEU A 20 -25.10 9.95 7.54
C LEU A 20 -26.44 10.63 7.84
N GLU A 21 -27.28 10.81 6.82
CA GLU A 21 -28.66 11.28 6.95
C GLU A 21 -29.59 10.19 7.50
N ARG A 22 -29.50 8.98 6.96
CA ARG A 22 -30.37 7.84 7.34
C ARG A 22 -30.05 7.28 8.73
N CYS A 23 -28.79 7.34 9.16
CA CYS A 23 -28.32 6.76 10.42
C CYS A 23 -27.79 7.86 11.35
N PRO A 24 -28.60 8.38 12.30
CA PRO A 24 -28.19 9.46 13.21
C PRO A 24 -26.93 9.13 14.02
N ASP A 25 -26.78 7.87 14.43
CA ASP A 25 -25.67 7.40 15.26
C ASP A 25 -24.41 7.02 14.45
N LEU A 26 -24.46 7.14 13.11
CA LEU A 26 -23.31 6.82 12.28
C LEU A 26 -22.22 7.90 12.43
N GLU A 27 -21.04 7.48 12.89
CA GLU A 27 -19.80 8.24 12.81
C GLU A 27 -18.99 7.83 11.57
N VAL A 28 -18.44 8.82 10.87
CA VAL A 28 -17.55 8.65 9.71
C VAL A 28 -16.22 9.35 9.98
N ARG A 29 -15.12 8.61 9.89
CA ARG A 29 -13.76 9.17 9.91
C ARG A 29 -13.06 8.88 8.60
N VAL A 30 -12.47 9.91 7.98
CA VAL A 30 -11.73 9.80 6.73
C VAL A 30 -10.30 10.24 6.93
N LEU A 31 -9.34 9.36 6.64
CA LEU A 31 -7.93 9.70 6.63
C LEU A 31 -7.40 9.72 5.19
N LEU A 32 -6.92 10.88 4.77
CA LEU A 32 -6.32 11.10 3.47
C LEU A 32 -4.84 11.45 3.59
N ASP A 33 -4.10 11.27 2.51
CA ASP A 33 -2.82 11.94 2.33
C ASP A 33 -3.05 13.44 2.05
N CYS A 34 -2.26 14.32 2.66
CA CYS A 34 -2.43 15.76 2.58
C CYS A 34 -2.11 16.31 1.20
N LEU A 35 -1.08 15.78 0.52
CA LEU A 35 -0.68 16.26 -0.79
C LEU A 35 -1.66 15.78 -1.85
N ARG A 36 -1.95 14.47 -1.86
CA ARG A 36 -2.92 13.85 -2.78
C ARG A 36 -4.33 14.40 -2.56
N GLY A 37 -4.75 14.51 -1.31
CA GLY A 37 -6.08 14.96 -0.92
C GLY A 37 -6.34 16.45 -1.20
N SER A 38 -5.28 17.26 -1.30
CA SER A 38 -5.38 18.69 -1.61
C SER A 38 -5.22 19.01 -3.10
N ARG A 39 -4.92 18.02 -3.96
CA ARG A 39 -4.77 18.25 -5.40
C ARG A 39 -6.10 18.52 -6.07
N GLY A 40 -6.24 19.69 -6.68
CA GLY A 40 -7.31 20.02 -7.62
C GLY A 40 -6.72 20.35 -9.00
N HIS A 41 -7.49 20.09 -10.05
CA HIS A 41 -7.18 20.55 -11.40
C HIS A 41 -8.25 21.56 -11.83
N THR A 42 -7.94 22.39 -12.82
CA THR A 42 -8.93 23.30 -13.43
C THR A 42 -10.15 22.47 -13.86
N GLY A 43 -11.30 22.68 -13.23
CA GLY A 43 -12.54 21.92 -13.49
C GLY A 43 -12.74 20.62 -12.69
N SER A 44 -11.81 20.22 -11.81
CA SER A 44 -11.98 19.07 -10.91
C SER A 44 -11.50 19.40 -9.49
N PRO A 45 -12.43 19.52 -8.51
CA PRO A 45 -12.08 19.83 -7.12
C PRO A 45 -11.26 18.71 -6.47
N SER A 46 -10.50 19.07 -5.43
CA SER A 46 -9.71 18.13 -4.64
C SER A 46 -10.58 17.24 -3.76
N SER A 47 -10.05 16.10 -3.31
CA SER A 47 -10.78 15.19 -2.39
C SER A 47 -11.20 15.91 -1.11
N ARG A 48 -10.34 16.76 -0.54
CA ARG A 48 -10.68 17.53 0.67
C ARG A 48 -11.82 18.52 0.40
N HIS A 49 -11.81 19.19 -0.76
CA HIS A 49 -12.83 20.15 -1.12
C HIS A 49 -14.19 19.47 -1.31
N LEU A 50 -14.19 18.26 -1.88
CA LEU A 50 -15.38 17.43 -2.03
C LEU A 50 -15.93 16.90 -0.70
N LEU A 51 -15.09 16.72 0.32
CA LEU A 51 -15.48 16.24 1.65
C LEU A 51 -15.86 17.36 2.63
N ALA A 52 -15.42 18.60 2.39
CA ALA A 52 -15.71 19.74 3.27
C ALA A 52 -17.21 19.97 3.52
N PRO A 53 -18.14 19.78 2.55
CA PRO A 53 -19.57 19.85 2.82
C PRO A 53 -20.05 18.85 3.88
N LEU A 54 -19.57 17.60 3.84
CA LEU A 54 -19.95 16.59 4.84
C LEU A 54 -19.48 16.96 6.24
N VAL A 55 -18.29 17.54 6.37
CA VAL A 55 -17.78 18.06 7.64
C VAL A 55 -18.65 19.22 8.15
N ARG A 56 -19.09 20.10 7.25
CA ARG A 56 -19.97 21.24 7.58
C ARG A 56 -21.36 20.79 8.03
N GLU A 57 -21.94 19.82 7.34
CA GLU A 57 -23.32 19.37 7.55
C GLU A 57 -23.45 18.43 8.76
N HIS A 58 -22.45 17.59 9.02
CA HIS A 58 -22.53 16.54 10.04
C HIS A 58 -21.65 16.78 11.26
N GLY A 59 -20.81 17.83 11.27
CA GLY A 59 -20.02 18.25 12.42
C GLY A 59 -19.16 17.11 12.98
N GLU A 60 -19.28 16.84 14.28
CA GLU A 60 -18.47 15.83 14.98
C GLU A 60 -18.66 14.40 14.44
N ARG A 61 -19.81 14.12 13.78
CA ARG A 61 -20.08 12.82 13.16
C ARG A 61 -19.30 12.57 11.88
N CYS A 62 -18.72 13.60 11.25
CA CYS A 62 -17.90 13.44 10.05
C CYS A 62 -16.55 14.17 10.22
N GLN A 63 -15.50 13.40 10.48
CA GLN A 63 -14.15 13.94 10.68
C GLN A 63 -13.24 13.55 9.51
N VAL A 64 -12.51 14.53 8.98
CA VAL A 64 -11.59 14.33 7.86
C VAL A 64 -10.20 14.82 8.26
N SER A 65 -9.23 13.91 8.26
CA SER A 65 -7.84 14.17 8.60
C SER A 65 -6.93 13.97 7.40
N LEU A 66 -5.91 14.80 7.27
CA LEU A 66 -4.95 14.84 6.18
C LEU A 66 -3.54 14.63 6.74
N TYR A 67 -3.00 13.43 6.56
CA TYR A 67 -1.64 13.10 6.97
C TYR A 67 -0.62 13.79 6.06
N HIS A 68 0.37 14.44 6.66
CA HIS A 68 1.49 15.01 5.94
C HIS A 68 2.79 14.36 6.41
N THR A 69 3.59 13.85 5.47
CA THR A 69 4.88 13.24 5.82
C THR A 69 5.80 14.25 6.53
N PRO A 70 6.46 13.86 7.63
CA PRO A 70 7.31 14.79 8.38
C PRO A 70 8.62 15.12 7.66
N THR A 71 9.00 14.35 6.64
CA THR A 71 10.25 14.50 5.88
C THR A 71 10.17 15.57 4.80
N LEU A 72 8.95 15.95 4.36
CA LEU A 72 8.75 17.03 3.40
C LEU A 72 8.70 18.38 4.13
N ARG A 73 9.83 19.09 4.19
CA ARG A 73 9.98 20.39 4.89
C ARG A 73 10.56 21.48 3.98
N SER A 74 10.40 22.74 4.40
CA SER A 74 10.50 24.01 3.64
C SER A 74 11.46 24.04 2.44
N PHE A 75 12.74 23.66 2.61
CA PHE A 75 13.72 23.75 1.52
C PHE A 75 13.48 22.72 0.40
N ILE A 76 13.02 21.52 0.74
CA ILE A 76 12.73 20.45 -0.21
C ILE A 76 11.42 20.75 -0.96
N LYS A 77 10.43 21.32 -0.28
CA LYS A 77 9.15 21.74 -0.88
C LYS A 77 9.30 22.86 -1.90
N TRP A 78 10.29 23.74 -1.73
CA TRP A 78 10.55 24.86 -2.65
C TRP A 78 11.31 24.43 -3.92
N LEU A 79 12.18 23.40 -3.82
CA LEU A 79 13.01 22.95 -4.94
C LEU A 79 12.30 21.99 -5.91
N LEU A 80 11.21 21.35 -5.49
CA LEU A 80 10.51 20.32 -6.25
C LEU A 80 9.15 20.84 -6.75
N PRO A 81 8.79 20.64 -8.04
CA PRO A 81 7.45 20.97 -8.51
C PRO A 81 6.38 20.23 -7.70
N ASP A 82 5.15 20.76 -7.59
CA ASP A 82 4.08 20.20 -6.75
C ASP A 82 3.76 18.71 -7.01
N ARG A 83 4.06 18.22 -8.22
CA ARG A 83 3.94 16.80 -8.56
C ARG A 83 4.97 15.91 -7.85
N TRP A 84 6.16 16.44 -7.58
CA TRP A 84 7.32 15.76 -7.02
C TRP A 84 7.37 15.81 -5.48
N ASN A 85 6.59 16.68 -4.84
CA ASN A 85 6.47 16.73 -3.39
C ASN A 85 5.93 15.41 -2.79
N GLU A 86 5.14 14.67 -3.56
CA GLU A 86 4.60 13.36 -3.15
C GLU A 86 5.60 12.22 -3.11
N VAL A 87 6.77 12.46 -3.67
CA VAL A 87 7.77 11.44 -3.92
C VAL A 87 8.62 11.20 -2.63
N ILE A 88 8.39 12.04 -1.61
CA ILE A 88 9.13 12.06 -0.34
C ILE A 88 8.48 11.20 0.74
N GLY A 89 7.17 10.93 0.64
CA GLY A 89 6.44 10.03 1.54
C GLY A 89 4.97 10.40 1.62
N LEU A 90 4.09 9.40 1.71
CA LEU A 90 2.64 9.57 1.67
C LEU A 90 1.93 8.69 2.71
N GLN A 91 0.68 9.04 3.01
CA GLN A 91 -0.26 8.07 3.56
C GLN A 91 -0.68 7.10 2.45
N HIS A 92 -0.39 5.81 2.62
CA HIS A 92 -0.60 4.83 1.58
C HIS A 92 -1.44 3.62 2.00
N MET A 93 -1.94 3.53 3.24
CA MET A 93 -2.94 2.51 3.62
C MET A 93 -4.23 2.64 2.80
N LYS A 94 -4.90 1.52 2.50
CA LYS A 94 -6.26 1.46 1.93
C LYS A 94 -7.08 0.46 2.74
N VAL A 95 -7.69 0.99 3.78
CA VAL A 95 -8.50 0.25 4.74
C VAL A 95 -9.87 0.89 4.81
N TYR A 96 -10.90 0.06 4.80
CA TYR A 96 -12.30 0.46 4.87
C TYR A 96 -12.96 -0.37 5.97
N ILE A 97 -13.38 0.30 7.03
CA ILE A 97 -13.93 -0.31 8.24
C ILE A 97 -15.40 0.05 8.31
N PHE A 98 -16.25 -0.95 8.50
CA PHE A 98 -17.69 -0.83 8.65
C PHE A 98 -18.09 -1.65 9.88
N ASP A 99 -18.21 -0.98 11.02
CA ASP A 99 -18.45 -1.64 12.30
C ASP A 99 -17.38 -2.71 12.57
N ASP A 100 -17.75 -4.00 12.58
CA ASP A 100 -16.82 -5.12 12.81
C ASP A 100 -16.20 -5.68 11.51
N ASP A 101 -16.59 -5.15 10.35
CA ASP A 101 -16.08 -5.59 9.06
C ASP A 101 -14.91 -4.73 8.59
N LEU A 102 -13.87 -5.37 8.06
CA LEU A 102 -12.71 -4.71 7.45
C LEU A 102 -12.56 -5.16 5.99
N VAL A 103 -12.43 -4.20 5.09
CA VAL A 103 -11.91 -4.40 3.75
C VAL A 103 -10.50 -3.82 3.67
N ILE A 104 -9.53 -4.65 3.30
CA ILE A 104 -8.17 -4.22 2.97
C ILE A 104 -7.91 -4.44 1.49
N SER A 105 -7.25 -3.47 0.85
CA SER A 105 -6.92 -3.56 -0.58
C SER A 105 -5.62 -2.82 -0.91
N GLY A 106 -5.10 -3.07 -2.12
CA GLY A 106 -4.14 -2.18 -2.78
C GLY A 106 -4.80 -1.03 -3.57
N ALA A 107 -6.13 -1.09 -3.75
CA ALA A 107 -6.89 -0.20 -4.61
C ALA A 107 -7.31 1.09 -3.90
N ASN A 108 -7.21 2.22 -4.60
CA ASN A 108 -7.87 3.45 -4.18
C ASN A 108 -9.34 3.40 -4.60
N LEU A 109 -10.17 4.25 -4.01
CA LEU A 109 -11.56 4.41 -4.43
C LEU A 109 -11.69 5.24 -5.73
N ASN A 110 -10.95 4.98 -6.81
CA ASN A 110 -11.13 5.69 -8.10
C ASN A 110 -11.71 4.78 -9.19
N ASP A 111 -12.26 5.35 -10.26
CA ASP A 111 -13.00 4.61 -11.30
C ASP A 111 -12.16 3.56 -12.03
N ASP A 112 -10.85 3.78 -12.18
CA ASP A 112 -9.94 2.80 -12.81
C ASP A 112 -9.97 1.47 -12.08
N TYR A 113 -10.00 1.47 -10.74
CA TYR A 113 -10.06 0.23 -9.93
C TYR A 113 -11.40 -0.51 -10.02
N PHE A 114 -12.47 0.15 -10.46
CA PHE A 114 -13.78 -0.49 -10.67
C PHE A 114 -13.95 -1.00 -12.10
N THR A 115 -13.05 -0.66 -13.01
CA THR A 115 -13.24 -0.91 -14.44
C THR A 115 -12.10 -1.72 -15.06
N GLN A 116 -10.86 -1.22 -15.01
CA GLN A 116 -9.76 -1.71 -15.85
C GLN A 116 -8.38 -1.69 -15.19
N ARG A 117 -8.32 -1.61 -13.86
CA ARG A 117 -7.08 -1.69 -13.08
C ARG A 117 -7.13 -2.90 -12.16
N GLN A 118 -6.33 -3.91 -12.49
CA GLN A 118 -6.23 -5.15 -11.74
C GLN A 118 -5.53 -4.90 -10.41
N ASP A 119 -6.25 -5.13 -9.32
CA ASP A 119 -5.74 -5.15 -7.94
C ASP A 119 -6.44 -6.30 -7.18
N ARG A 120 -6.23 -6.39 -5.86
CA ARG A 120 -6.87 -7.39 -4.99
C ARG A 120 -7.40 -6.78 -3.70
N TYR A 121 -8.33 -7.47 -3.07
CA TYR A 121 -8.95 -7.08 -1.81
C TYR A 121 -9.32 -8.32 -0.99
N MET A 122 -9.35 -8.15 0.33
CA MET A 122 -9.90 -9.15 1.26
C MET A 122 -10.91 -8.48 2.17
N VAL A 123 -12.00 -9.20 2.45
CA VAL A 123 -13.05 -8.79 3.37
C VAL A 123 -12.99 -9.70 4.58
N PHE A 124 -12.77 -9.12 5.76
CA PHE A 124 -12.82 -9.78 7.05
C PHE A 124 -14.15 -9.40 7.70
N ARG A 125 -15.08 -10.35 7.79
CA ARG A 125 -16.41 -10.12 8.35
C ARG A 125 -16.48 -10.49 9.83
N GLY A 126 -17.18 -9.70 10.63
CA GLY A 126 -17.32 -9.92 12.08
C GLY A 126 -15.97 -9.98 12.80
N ALA A 127 -14.97 -9.28 12.28
CA ALA A 127 -13.60 -9.30 12.75
C ALA A 127 -13.34 -8.15 13.74
N ALA A 128 -14.20 -8.03 14.76
CA ALA A 128 -14.26 -6.91 15.70
C ALA A 128 -12.88 -6.51 16.24
N HIS A 129 -12.04 -7.49 16.62
CA HIS A 129 -10.70 -7.21 17.13
C HIS A 129 -9.81 -6.51 16.07
N LEU A 130 -9.80 -7.04 14.84
CA LEU A 130 -9.02 -6.48 13.72
C LEU A 130 -9.57 -5.12 13.27
N ALA A 131 -10.89 -4.97 13.23
CA ALA A 131 -11.55 -3.71 12.95
C ALA A 131 -11.15 -2.65 13.98
N GLU A 132 -11.18 -3.00 15.27
CA GLU A 132 -10.75 -2.11 16.37
C GLU A 132 -9.29 -1.70 16.24
N PHE A 133 -8.38 -2.62 15.88
CA PHE A 133 -6.98 -2.27 15.61
C PHE A 133 -6.85 -1.18 14.54
N TYR A 134 -7.52 -1.35 13.41
CA TYR A 134 -7.44 -0.39 12.32
C TYR A 134 -8.15 0.92 12.66
N THR A 135 -9.23 0.88 13.44
CA THR A 135 -9.88 2.06 14.01
C THR A 135 -8.93 2.85 14.91
N GLN A 136 -8.22 2.16 15.81
CA GLN A 136 -7.22 2.77 16.67
C GLN A 136 -6.02 3.32 15.89
N LEU A 137 -5.54 2.57 14.88
CA LEU A 137 -4.45 3.01 14.01
C LEU A 137 -4.82 4.28 13.24
N VAL A 138 -5.98 4.30 12.59
CA VAL A 138 -6.44 5.49 11.85
C VAL A 138 -6.67 6.65 12.80
N THR A 139 -7.22 6.41 14.00
CA THR A 139 -7.42 7.44 15.01
C THR A 139 -6.07 8.02 15.48
N ALA A 140 -5.08 7.18 15.78
CA ALA A 140 -3.74 7.60 16.17
C ALA A 140 -3.07 8.45 15.08
N VAL A 141 -3.12 8.00 13.81
CA VAL A 141 -2.59 8.77 12.69
C VAL A 141 -3.33 10.09 12.50
N SER A 142 -4.65 10.09 12.69
CA SER A 142 -5.48 11.30 12.59
C SER A 142 -5.12 12.34 13.65
N ARG A 143 -4.73 11.92 14.86
CA ARG A 143 -4.32 12.85 15.94
C ARG A 143 -3.14 13.73 15.54
N PHE A 144 -2.11 13.13 14.93
CA PHE A 144 -0.92 13.88 14.47
C PHE A 144 -1.02 14.37 13.02
N SER A 145 -2.21 14.28 12.41
CA SER A 145 -2.52 14.80 11.08
C SER A 145 -3.21 16.16 11.16
N LEU A 146 -3.31 16.84 10.01
CA LEU A 146 -4.07 18.09 9.91
C LEU A 146 -5.57 17.76 9.80
N GLN A 147 -6.42 18.47 10.54
CA GLN A 147 -7.87 18.33 10.49
C GLN A 147 -8.47 19.30 9.48
N LEU A 148 -9.36 18.80 8.63
CA LEU A 148 -10.16 19.61 7.71
C LEU A 148 -11.29 20.31 8.47
N THR A 149 -11.44 21.61 8.28
CA THR A 149 -12.55 22.39 8.81
C THR A 149 -13.68 22.54 7.78
N ALA A 150 -14.87 22.95 8.26
CA ALA A 150 -16.03 23.24 7.42
C ALA A 150 -15.78 24.31 6.33
N ASP A 151 -14.76 25.15 6.50
CA ASP A 151 -14.34 26.21 5.57
C ASP A 151 -13.20 25.77 4.62
N ASP A 152 -12.98 24.46 4.46
CA ASP A 152 -11.91 23.87 3.64
C ASP A 152 -10.51 24.37 4.05
N GLN A 153 -10.30 24.59 5.35
CA GLN A 153 -9.00 24.92 5.95
C GLN A 153 -8.41 23.72 6.67
N LEU A 154 -7.07 23.70 6.79
CA LEU A 154 -6.34 22.67 7.51
C LEU A 154 -5.80 23.25 8.82
N LYS A 155 -6.12 22.61 9.94
CA LYS A 155 -5.66 23.02 11.28
C LYS A 155 -5.05 21.84 12.02
N LEU A 156 -4.21 22.10 13.02
CA LEU A 156 -3.76 21.05 13.92
C LEU A 156 -4.92 20.53 14.77
N SER A 157 -4.90 19.24 15.09
CA SER A 157 -5.79 18.69 16.11
C SER A 157 -5.58 19.45 17.44
N PRO A 158 -6.64 19.80 18.18
CA PRO A 158 -6.51 20.39 19.51
C PRO A 158 -5.70 19.53 20.49
N SER A 159 -5.70 18.20 20.27
CA SER A 159 -4.95 17.23 21.08
C SER A 159 -3.49 17.09 20.65
N TRP A 160 -3.00 17.89 19.71
CA TRP A 160 -1.66 17.76 19.13
C TRP A 160 -0.93 19.10 19.06
N SER A 161 0.35 19.10 19.45
CA SER A 161 1.10 20.34 19.67
C SER A 161 2.24 20.60 18.69
N VAL A 162 2.62 19.60 17.88
CA VAL A 162 3.79 19.72 16.99
C VAL A 162 3.37 19.63 15.54
N HIS A 163 3.65 20.66 14.76
CA HIS A 163 3.23 20.69 13.38
C HIS A 163 4.03 19.67 12.53
N PRO A 164 3.39 18.89 11.62
CA PRO A 164 4.06 17.80 10.90
C PRO A 164 5.27 18.25 10.05
N TYR A 165 5.16 19.43 9.42
CA TYR A 165 6.23 20.00 8.58
C TYR A 165 6.79 21.35 9.05
N GLN A 166 6.33 21.89 10.18
CA GLN A 166 6.82 23.16 10.76
C GLN A 166 7.35 22.87 12.17
N GLY A 167 8.43 23.53 12.60
CA GLY A 167 9.01 23.31 13.92
C GLY A 167 9.93 22.09 14.00
N ASP A 168 9.92 21.38 15.13
CA ASP A 168 10.90 20.32 15.43
C ASP A 168 10.53 18.96 14.81
N LEU A 169 11.41 18.42 13.98
CA LEU A 169 11.24 17.10 13.34
C LEU A 169 11.39 15.95 14.34
N SER A 170 12.41 16.00 15.18
CA SER A 170 12.70 14.93 16.13
C SER A 170 11.55 14.78 17.11
N LYS A 171 11.06 15.92 17.64
CA LYS A 171 9.92 15.95 18.56
C LYS A 171 8.64 15.42 17.90
N PHE A 172 8.37 15.78 16.64
CA PHE A 172 7.22 15.23 15.91
C PHE A 172 7.34 13.71 15.78
N CYS A 173 8.48 13.20 15.33
CA CYS A 173 8.70 11.78 15.14
C CYS A 173 8.61 11.00 16.46
N GLU A 174 9.15 11.53 17.56
CA GLU A 174 9.06 10.93 18.89
C GLU A 174 7.61 10.77 19.37
N LEU A 175 6.82 11.85 19.29
CA LEU A 175 5.42 11.81 19.70
C LEU A 175 4.57 10.92 18.78
N ALA A 176 4.77 11.01 17.46
CA ALA A 176 4.03 10.19 16.50
C ALA A 176 4.37 8.70 16.66
N ARG A 177 5.63 8.38 16.95
CA ARG A 177 6.07 7.04 17.31
C ARG A 177 5.36 6.54 18.56
N ALA A 178 5.28 7.34 19.62
CA ALA A 178 4.62 6.95 20.86
C ALA A 178 3.13 6.60 20.65
N GLU A 179 2.40 7.38 19.84
CA GLU A 179 1.01 7.09 19.47
C GLU A 179 0.88 5.74 18.74
N LEU A 180 1.75 5.48 17.75
CA LEU A 180 1.70 4.22 16.99
C LEU A 180 2.16 3.02 17.82
N GLU A 181 3.19 3.16 18.66
CA GLU A 181 3.64 2.11 19.57
C GLU A 181 2.57 1.76 20.60
N ALA A 182 1.78 2.73 21.07
CA ALA A 182 0.65 2.48 21.97
C ALA A 182 -0.40 1.59 21.30
N VAL A 183 -0.76 1.86 20.04
CA VAL A 183 -1.69 1.01 19.26
C VAL A 183 -1.13 -0.41 19.09
N LEU A 184 0.13 -0.53 18.67
CA LEU A 184 0.80 -1.83 18.48
C LEU A 184 0.93 -2.61 19.79
N ALA A 185 1.18 -1.94 20.91
CA ALA A 185 1.25 -2.55 22.23
C ALA A 185 -0.12 -2.99 22.73
N GLY A 186 -1.17 -2.19 22.49
CA GLY A 186 -2.56 -2.54 22.82
C GLY A 186 -2.99 -3.84 22.14
N TRP A 187 -2.75 -3.96 20.83
CA TRP A 187 -3.01 -5.18 20.07
C TRP A 187 -2.31 -6.42 20.64
N ARG A 188 -1.04 -6.27 21.05
CA ARG A 188 -0.25 -7.38 21.60
C ARG A 188 -0.72 -7.83 22.99
N ARG A 189 -1.28 -6.92 23.79
CA ARG A 189 -1.72 -7.20 25.17
C ARG A 189 -3.08 -7.87 25.24
N SER A 190 -3.93 -7.64 24.24
CA SER A 190 -5.28 -8.17 24.19
C SER A 190 -5.48 -9.13 23.03
N PRO A 191 -4.65 -10.18 22.83
CA PRO A 191 -4.91 -11.13 21.76
C PRO A 191 -6.31 -11.74 21.96
N PRO A 192 -7.08 -11.94 20.88
CA PRO A 192 -8.35 -12.65 21.01
C PRO A 192 -8.05 -14.02 21.62
N PRO A 193 -8.90 -14.53 22.53
CA PRO A 193 -8.67 -15.83 23.14
C PRO A 193 -8.47 -16.84 22.02
N PRO A 194 -7.36 -17.60 22.00
CA PRO A 194 -7.13 -18.57 20.96
C PRO A 194 -8.27 -19.58 21.03
N ALA A 195 -9.16 -19.56 20.03
CA ALA A 195 -10.10 -20.64 19.88
C ALA A 195 -9.26 -21.90 19.70
N ALA A 196 -9.43 -22.92 20.55
CA ALA A 196 -8.67 -24.16 20.48
C ALA A 196 -8.77 -24.85 19.09
N ALA A 197 -9.74 -24.42 18.27
CA ALA A 197 -9.99 -24.86 16.90
C ALA A 197 -9.68 -23.80 15.81
N ALA A 198 -9.02 -22.68 16.13
CA ALA A 198 -8.66 -21.68 15.12
C ALA A 198 -7.73 -22.30 14.06
N ASP A 199 -8.15 -22.22 12.80
CA ASP A 199 -7.37 -22.69 11.65
C ASP A 199 -6.72 -21.56 10.87
N THR A 200 -7.02 -20.30 11.23
CA THR A 200 -6.60 -19.10 10.49
C THR A 200 -6.21 -18.01 11.48
N TRP A 201 -5.04 -17.39 11.24
CA TRP A 201 -4.49 -16.29 12.02
C TRP A 201 -4.32 -15.07 11.12
N VAL A 202 -4.75 -13.93 11.62
CA VAL A 202 -4.76 -12.66 10.89
C VAL A 202 -3.96 -11.65 11.70
N LEU A 203 -2.83 -11.20 11.16
CA LEU A 203 -1.85 -10.37 11.86
C LEU A 203 -1.66 -9.05 11.11
N PRO A 204 -2.18 -7.93 11.62
CA PRO A 204 -1.94 -6.63 11.00
C PRO A 204 -0.50 -6.16 11.23
N THR A 205 0.07 -5.50 10.25
CA THR A 205 1.40 -4.91 10.27
C THR A 205 1.34 -3.45 9.81
N VAL A 206 2.27 -2.63 10.32
CA VAL A 206 2.36 -1.20 10.01
C VAL A 206 3.80 -0.84 9.70
N ASN A 207 3.99 0.04 8.73
CA ASN A 207 5.26 0.65 8.37
C ASN A 207 5.12 2.18 8.38
N LEU A 208 6.00 2.87 9.08
CA LEU A 208 6.28 4.30 8.90
C LEU A 208 7.72 4.56 9.36
N ALA A 209 8.68 4.21 8.50
CA ALA A 209 10.10 4.28 8.85
C ALA A 209 10.59 5.68 9.29
N PRO A 210 10.09 6.82 8.76
CA PRO A 210 10.47 8.15 9.26
C PRO A 210 10.18 8.40 10.74
N VAL A 211 9.24 7.66 11.36
CA VAL A 211 8.97 7.72 12.81
C VAL A 211 9.47 6.48 13.55
N GLY A 212 10.27 5.64 12.89
CA GLY A 212 10.89 4.45 13.49
C GLY A 212 9.97 3.25 13.67
N ILE A 213 8.86 3.17 12.91
CA ILE A 213 7.99 1.99 12.84
C ILE A 213 8.27 1.23 11.55
N ASP A 214 8.70 -0.02 11.67
CA ASP A 214 9.18 -0.86 10.56
C ASP A 214 8.72 -2.32 10.68
N LEU A 215 7.63 -2.56 11.42
CA LEU A 215 7.13 -3.91 11.71
C LEU A 215 6.80 -4.68 10.42
N ASP A 216 6.13 -4.03 9.48
CA ASP A 216 5.75 -4.62 8.20
C ASP A 216 6.95 -5.04 7.35
N GLU A 217 7.96 -4.16 7.22
CA GLU A 217 9.19 -4.45 6.48
C GLU A 217 9.90 -5.67 7.09
N ARG A 218 10.03 -5.73 8.42
CA ARG A 218 10.66 -6.89 9.08
C ARG A 218 9.91 -8.19 8.87
N VAL A 219 8.59 -8.17 9.00
CA VAL A 219 7.76 -9.38 8.85
C VAL A 219 7.79 -9.87 7.40
N THR A 220 7.63 -8.96 6.44
CA THR A 220 7.67 -9.28 5.01
C THR A 220 9.02 -9.87 4.62
N ARG A 221 10.13 -9.27 5.06
CA ARG A 221 11.48 -9.81 4.79
C ARG A 221 11.68 -11.23 5.31
N ARG A 222 11.19 -11.55 6.51
CA ARG A 222 11.27 -12.92 7.07
C ARG A 222 10.45 -13.92 6.26
N LEU A 223 9.30 -13.50 5.73
CA LEU A 223 8.50 -14.31 4.79
C LEU A 223 9.24 -14.53 3.48
N LEU A 224 9.81 -13.47 2.89
CA LEU A 224 10.56 -13.54 1.63
C LEU A 224 11.86 -14.34 1.74
N ARG A 225 12.51 -14.35 2.90
CA ARG A 225 13.70 -15.17 3.18
C ARG A 225 13.38 -16.66 3.35
N GLY A 226 12.19 -16.96 3.88
CA GLY A 226 11.75 -18.33 4.18
C GLY A 226 11.96 -18.76 5.63
N ASP A 227 12.15 -17.80 6.54
CA ASP A 227 12.34 -18.08 7.97
C ASP A 227 11.09 -18.69 8.60
N LEU A 228 9.91 -18.29 8.10
CA LEU A 228 8.61 -18.68 8.65
C LEU A 228 7.99 -19.86 7.90
N LEU A 229 8.11 -19.86 6.58
CA LEU A 229 7.52 -20.85 5.68
C LEU A 229 8.57 -21.17 4.60
N LYS A 230 9.01 -22.42 4.56
CA LYS A 230 10.18 -22.87 3.77
C LYS A 230 9.84 -23.33 2.34
N GLY A 231 8.55 -23.42 1.98
CA GLY A 231 8.13 -23.78 0.63
C GLY A 231 8.17 -22.60 -0.34
N ASP A 232 7.53 -22.79 -1.49
CA ASP A 232 7.50 -21.86 -2.61
C ASP A 232 6.97 -20.48 -2.21
N VAL A 233 7.48 -19.44 -2.87
CA VAL A 233 6.98 -18.07 -2.71
C VAL A 233 6.58 -17.46 -4.04
N HIS A 234 5.37 -16.92 -4.08
CA HIS A 234 4.93 -16.05 -5.17
C HIS A 234 4.80 -14.63 -4.65
N LEU A 235 5.32 -13.68 -5.41
CA LEU A 235 5.27 -12.27 -5.12
C LEU A 235 4.60 -11.56 -6.30
N ALA A 236 3.58 -10.76 -6.03
CA ALA A 236 3.08 -9.76 -6.96
C ALA A 236 3.49 -8.37 -6.49
N THR A 237 3.92 -7.52 -7.41
CA THR A 237 4.13 -6.09 -7.16
C THR A 237 3.65 -5.28 -8.37
N GLY A 238 3.01 -4.13 -8.13
CA GLY A 238 2.50 -3.28 -9.21
C GLY A 238 3.61 -2.85 -10.18
N TYR A 239 4.83 -2.66 -9.66
CA TYR A 239 6.00 -2.24 -10.44
C TYR A 239 7.25 -2.96 -9.94
N PHE A 240 8.13 -3.38 -10.84
CA PHE A 240 9.40 -3.97 -10.42
C PHE A 240 10.35 -2.88 -9.90
N ASN A 241 10.23 -2.55 -8.63
CA ASN A 241 11.09 -1.61 -7.91
C ASN A 241 11.41 -2.08 -6.48
N LEU A 242 11.61 -3.37 -6.30
CA LEU A 242 11.89 -3.95 -4.97
C LEU A 242 13.16 -3.33 -4.34
N THR A 243 13.21 -3.25 -3.01
CA THR A 243 14.43 -2.85 -2.29
C THR A 243 15.56 -3.86 -2.52
N ASP A 244 16.82 -3.43 -2.37
CA ASP A 244 17.97 -4.34 -2.50
C ASP A 244 17.91 -5.46 -1.46
N ALA A 245 17.41 -5.14 -0.26
CA ALA A 245 17.15 -6.13 0.78
C ALA A 245 16.13 -7.18 0.29
N ASN A 246 14.97 -6.76 -0.22
CA ASN A 246 13.93 -7.69 -0.68
C ASN A 246 14.40 -8.53 -1.88
N MET A 247 15.12 -7.93 -2.84
CA MET A 247 15.72 -8.68 -3.95
C MET A 247 16.74 -9.71 -3.45
N SER A 248 17.57 -9.34 -2.47
CA SER A 248 18.53 -10.27 -1.86
C SER A 248 17.84 -11.41 -1.11
N GLU A 249 16.72 -11.16 -0.40
CA GLU A 249 15.98 -12.24 0.26
C GLU A 249 15.35 -13.21 -0.75
N LEU A 250 14.93 -12.70 -1.92
CA LEU A 250 14.35 -13.51 -3.00
C LEU A 250 15.40 -14.34 -3.74
N SER A 251 16.58 -13.78 -4.02
CA SER A 251 17.62 -14.44 -4.83
C SER A 251 18.62 -15.26 -4.04
N ALA A 252 18.95 -14.83 -2.82
CA ALA A 252 20.00 -15.42 -1.98
C ALA A 252 19.47 -15.91 -0.62
N GLY A 253 18.15 -15.96 -0.44
CA GLY A 253 17.50 -16.55 0.73
C GLY A 253 17.63 -18.08 0.76
N GLN A 254 16.67 -18.76 1.39
CA GLN A 254 16.67 -20.23 1.39
C GLN A 254 16.46 -20.78 -0.04
N PRO A 255 17.15 -21.87 -0.45
CA PRO A 255 16.97 -22.48 -1.76
C PRO A 255 15.54 -23.00 -1.92
N ARG A 256 14.72 -22.27 -2.68
CA ARG A 256 13.31 -22.61 -2.93
C ARG A 256 12.79 -21.94 -4.20
N PRO A 257 11.73 -22.47 -4.82
CA PRO A 257 11.05 -21.82 -5.93
C PRO A 257 10.51 -20.45 -5.53
N VAL A 258 10.83 -19.45 -6.35
CA VAL A 258 10.35 -18.08 -6.21
C VAL A 258 9.73 -17.64 -7.54
N SER A 259 8.54 -17.06 -7.51
CA SER A 259 7.89 -16.48 -8.70
C SER A 259 7.57 -15.02 -8.45
N VAL A 260 8.08 -14.11 -9.28
CA VAL A 260 7.78 -12.68 -9.19
C VAL A 260 6.92 -12.26 -10.38
N LEU A 261 5.78 -11.64 -10.10
CA LEU A 261 4.87 -11.05 -11.07
C LEU A 261 4.87 -9.52 -10.93
N CYS A 262 5.13 -8.82 -12.03
CA CYS A 262 5.04 -7.36 -12.09
C CYS A 262 4.24 -6.88 -13.32
N ALA A 263 3.95 -5.58 -13.40
CA ALA A 263 3.30 -5.03 -14.59
C ALA A 263 4.24 -5.06 -15.80
N HIS A 264 3.73 -5.51 -16.95
CA HIS A 264 4.31 -5.18 -18.25
C HIS A 264 4.35 -3.66 -18.45
N PRO A 265 5.31 -3.09 -19.21
CA PRO A 265 5.33 -1.66 -19.52
C PRO A 265 4.00 -1.11 -20.06
N GLU A 266 3.32 -1.87 -20.93
CA GLU A 266 1.99 -1.51 -21.45
C GLU A 266 0.85 -1.54 -20.42
N ALA A 267 1.00 -2.33 -19.36
CA ALA A 267 0.05 -2.41 -18.26
C ALA A 267 0.36 -1.41 -17.14
N ASN A 268 1.31 -0.49 -17.37
CA ASN A 268 1.71 0.52 -16.41
C ASN A 268 0.86 1.79 -16.53
N GLY A 269 0.37 2.30 -15.40
CA GLY A 269 -0.45 3.52 -15.35
C GLY A 269 0.27 4.79 -15.86
N PHE A 270 1.61 4.80 -15.87
CA PHE A 270 2.41 5.95 -16.33
C PHE A 270 2.68 5.93 -17.85
N LEU A 271 2.38 4.85 -18.57
CA LEU A 271 2.73 4.72 -19.98
C LEU A 271 2.20 5.87 -20.85
N ARG A 272 1.01 6.39 -20.53
CA ARG A 272 0.35 7.46 -21.27
C ARG A 272 0.63 8.86 -20.71
N ALA A 273 1.53 9.00 -19.75
CA ALA A 273 1.90 10.31 -19.23
C ALA A 273 2.65 11.11 -20.31
N GLY A 274 2.16 12.31 -20.62
CA GLY A 274 2.77 13.19 -21.63
C GLY A 274 4.02 13.95 -21.16
N ASP A 275 4.44 13.75 -19.91
CA ASP A 275 5.63 14.36 -19.31
C ASP A 275 6.76 13.31 -19.11
N VAL A 276 7.82 13.69 -18.40
CA VAL A 276 8.95 12.79 -18.09
C VAL A 276 8.53 11.51 -17.33
N SER A 277 7.36 11.50 -16.67
CA SER A 277 6.84 10.29 -16.01
C SER A 277 6.48 9.19 -17.01
N GLY A 278 6.29 9.50 -18.30
CA GLY A 278 6.12 8.51 -19.37
C GLY A 278 7.28 7.53 -19.51
N TYR A 279 8.46 7.86 -18.96
CA TYR A 279 9.65 6.99 -18.96
C TYR A 279 9.79 6.12 -17.71
N ILE A 280 8.89 6.25 -16.72
CA ILE A 280 8.87 5.38 -15.53
C ILE A 280 8.77 3.89 -15.90
N PRO A 281 7.92 3.46 -16.87
CA PRO A 281 7.90 2.06 -17.30
C PRO A 281 9.27 1.57 -17.82
N ALA A 282 9.99 2.41 -18.58
CA ALA A 282 11.34 2.07 -19.06
C ALA A 282 12.36 1.95 -17.91
N ALA A 283 12.22 2.76 -16.86
CA ALA A 283 13.04 2.63 -15.67
C ALA A 283 12.78 1.30 -14.93
N TYR A 284 11.52 0.86 -14.81
CA TYR A 284 11.20 -0.44 -14.24
C TYR A 284 11.70 -1.60 -15.10
N THR A 285 11.61 -1.50 -16.43
CA THR A 285 12.26 -2.45 -17.35
C THR A 285 13.75 -2.58 -17.05
N TYR A 286 14.44 -1.46 -16.84
CA TYR A 286 15.86 -1.46 -16.50
C TYR A 286 16.16 -2.12 -15.15
N LEU A 287 15.35 -1.85 -14.13
CA LEU A 287 15.51 -2.49 -12.81
C LEU A 287 15.28 -4.00 -12.87
N LEU A 288 14.25 -4.44 -13.61
CA LEU A 288 13.96 -5.85 -13.85
C LEU A 288 15.10 -6.53 -14.61
N GLN A 289 15.62 -5.88 -15.66
CA GLN A 289 16.78 -6.36 -16.42
C GLN A 289 18.00 -6.57 -15.53
N ARG A 290 18.29 -5.60 -14.65
CA ARG A 290 19.43 -5.69 -13.71
C ARG A 290 19.26 -6.81 -12.69
N PHE A 291 18.04 -7.01 -12.19
CA PHE A 291 17.77 -8.12 -11.28
C PHE A 291 17.94 -9.47 -11.98
N HIS A 292 17.34 -9.64 -13.16
CA HIS A 292 17.48 -10.86 -13.97
C HIS A 292 18.97 -11.18 -14.25
N ALA A 293 19.76 -10.18 -14.67
CA ALA A 293 21.18 -10.36 -14.95
C ALA A 293 22.04 -10.65 -13.70
N ALA A 294 21.52 -10.40 -12.50
CA ALA A 294 22.20 -10.69 -11.25
C ALA A 294 21.78 -12.03 -10.62
N LEU A 295 20.81 -12.74 -11.22
CA LEU A 295 20.43 -14.08 -10.79
C LEU A 295 21.50 -15.10 -11.20
N PRO A 296 21.84 -16.07 -10.33
CA PRO A 296 22.64 -17.22 -10.71
C PRO A 296 22.00 -18.07 -11.82
N ASP A 297 22.81 -18.79 -12.60
CA ASP A 297 22.30 -19.66 -13.68
C ASP A 297 21.39 -20.80 -13.15
N ASP A 298 21.63 -21.25 -11.92
CA ASP A 298 20.85 -22.27 -11.20
C ASP A 298 19.74 -21.67 -10.32
N SER A 299 19.41 -20.39 -10.50
CA SER A 299 18.40 -19.71 -9.71
C SER A 299 17.01 -20.33 -9.90
N ALA A 300 16.33 -20.61 -8.79
CA ALA A 300 14.93 -21.04 -8.76
C ALA A 300 13.93 -19.85 -8.84
N VAL A 301 14.41 -18.65 -9.22
CA VAL A 301 13.60 -17.45 -9.37
C VAL A 301 13.06 -17.37 -10.81
N SER A 302 11.73 -17.30 -10.93
CA SER A 302 11.03 -17.09 -12.20
C SER A 302 10.36 -15.71 -12.23
N LEU A 303 10.51 -15.01 -13.35
CA LEU A 303 10.00 -13.65 -13.54
C LEU A 303 8.85 -13.65 -14.55
N HIS A 304 7.80 -12.91 -14.24
CA HIS A 304 6.58 -12.82 -15.05
C HIS A 304 6.08 -11.37 -15.13
N GLU A 305 5.52 -11.01 -16.28
CA GLU A 305 4.89 -9.71 -16.51
C GLU A 305 3.40 -9.88 -16.81
N TYR A 306 2.54 -9.20 -16.08
CA TYR A 306 1.11 -9.11 -16.41
C TYR A 306 0.91 -8.23 -17.64
N ARG A 307 0.21 -8.75 -18.65
CA ARG A 307 -0.19 -8.01 -19.84
C ARG A 307 -1.60 -8.42 -20.27
N ARG A 308 -2.53 -7.47 -20.22
CA ARG A 308 -3.89 -7.62 -20.77
C ARG A 308 -4.28 -6.33 -21.50
N PRO A 309 -4.63 -6.39 -22.80
CA PRO A 309 -5.00 -5.20 -23.56
C PRO A 309 -6.12 -4.40 -22.88
N GLY A 310 -5.92 -3.08 -22.74
CA GLY A 310 -6.86 -2.17 -22.08
C GLY A 310 -6.82 -2.17 -20.55
N TRP A 311 -6.05 -3.07 -19.93
CA TRP A 311 -5.95 -3.19 -18.47
C TRP A 311 -4.60 -2.72 -17.95
N THR A 312 -4.61 -2.10 -16.76
CA THR A 312 -3.39 -1.81 -15.99
C THR A 312 -3.25 -2.77 -14.82
N PHE A 313 -2.03 -3.00 -14.36
CA PHE A 313 -1.73 -3.90 -13.24
C PHE A 313 -1.23 -3.13 -12.02
N HIS A 314 -1.78 -3.44 -10.85
CA HIS A 314 -1.40 -2.82 -9.59
C HIS A 314 -1.58 -3.74 -8.38
N SER A 315 -1.70 -5.05 -8.60
CA SER A 315 -1.82 -6.01 -7.49
C SER A 315 -0.50 -6.13 -6.73
N LYS A 316 -0.57 -6.29 -5.41
CA LYS A 316 0.58 -6.57 -4.54
C LYS A 316 0.27 -7.67 -3.54
N GLY A 317 1.29 -8.44 -3.21
CA GLY A 317 1.21 -9.37 -2.10
C GLY A 317 2.11 -10.56 -2.27
N VAL A 318 2.15 -11.36 -1.21
CA VAL A 318 2.97 -12.56 -1.12
C VAL A 318 2.04 -13.75 -0.92
N TRP A 319 2.37 -14.90 -1.51
CA TRP A 319 1.79 -16.20 -1.21
C TRP A 319 2.93 -17.15 -0.86
N SER A 320 2.93 -17.68 0.35
CA SER A 320 4.00 -18.54 0.88
C SER A 320 3.44 -19.90 1.27
N HIS A 321 4.25 -20.94 1.09
CA HIS A 321 3.85 -22.32 1.33
C HIS A 321 4.69 -22.94 2.46
N ALA A 322 4.08 -23.84 3.24
CA ALA A 322 4.81 -24.64 4.21
C ALA A 322 5.79 -25.59 3.51
N ALA A 323 6.77 -26.11 4.26
CA ALA A 323 7.75 -27.04 3.72
C ALA A 323 7.06 -28.29 3.12
N GLY A 324 7.41 -28.64 1.88
CA GLY A 324 6.85 -29.80 1.19
C GLY A 324 5.43 -29.61 0.64
N GLU A 325 4.78 -28.47 0.87
CA GLU A 325 3.50 -28.14 0.25
C GLU A 325 3.73 -27.34 -1.04
N THR A 326 3.11 -27.78 -2.15
CA THR A 326 3.10 -27.04 -3.42
C THR A 326 1.67 -26.73 -3.83
N GLY A 327 1.47 -25.60 -4.50
CA GLY A 327 0.18 -25.23 -5.11
C GLY A 327 -0.83 -24.57 -4.18
N LEU A 328 -0.95 -24.98 -2.90
CA LEU A 328 -1.90 -24.39 -1.94
C LEU A 328 -1.18 -23.51 -0.91
N PRO A 329 -1.28 -22.17 -0.99
CA PRO A 329 -0.60 -21.27 -0.05
C PRO A 329 -1.03 -21.54 1.39
N SER A 330 -0.08 -21.49 2.32
CA SER A 330 -0.33 -21.58 3.78
C SER A 330 -0.32 -20.20 4.43
N ALA A 331 0.22 -19.18 3.74
CA ALA A 331 0.07 -17.79 4.13
C ALA A 331 -0.02 -16.85 2.92
N THR A 332 -0.60 -15.68 3.13
CA THR A 332 -0.56 -14.57 2.19
C THR A 332 -0.39 -13.23 2.92
N VAL A 333 0.22 -12.27 2.23
CA VAL A 333 0.28 -10.87 2.66
C VAL A 333 -0.58 -10.05 1.71
N ILE A 334 -1.48 -9.25 2.26
CA ILE A 334 -2.31 -8.30 1.52
C ILE A 334 -2.23 -6.91 2.15
N GLY A 335 -2.15 -5.86 1.34
CA GLY A 335 -2.14 -4.49 1.82
C GLY A 335 -1.69 -3.52 0.76
N SER A 336 -1.13 -2.40 1.21
CA SER A 336 -0.82 -1.27 0.35
C SER A 336 0.61 -1.23 -0.20
N SER A 337 1.54 -1.98 0.40
CA SER A 337 2.96 -1.90 0.09
C SER A 337 3.31 -2.45 -1.30
N ASN A 338 4.08 -1.69 -2.08
CA ASN A 338 4.68 -2.15 -3.33
C ASN A 338 6.04 -2.83 -3.13
N LEU A 339 6.50 -2.92 -1.87
CA LEU A 339 7.82 -3.45 -1.47
C LEU A 339 9.03 -2.72 -2.08
N GLY A 340 8.79 -1.52 -2.61
CA GLY A 340 9.83 -0.63 -3.12
C GLY A 340 10.34 0.35 -2.09
N TYR A 341 11.35 1.12 -2.46
CA TYR A 341 12.05 2.03 -1.54
C TYR A 341 11.09 2.97 -0.81
N ARG A 342 10.10 3.54 -1.51
CA ARG A 342 9.15 4.47 -0.90
C ARG A 342 8.28 3.78 0.15
N SER A 343 7.70 2.62 -0.17
CA SER A 343 6.91 1.83 0.77
C SER A 343 7.70 1.42 2.02
N SER A 344 8.96 0.99 1.85
CA SER A 344 9.78 0.51 2.98
C SER A 344 10.33 1.64 3.86
N TYR A 345 10.64 2.81 3.29
CA TYR A 345 11.42 3.84 4.00
C TYR A 345 10.74 5.19 4.17
N ARG A 346 9.60 5.45 3.53
CA ARG A 346 9.01 6.80 3.45
C ARG A 346 7.51 6.84 3.71
N ASP A 347 6.77 5.92 3.12
CA ASP A 347 5.31 5.90 3.18
C ASP A 347 4.80 5.32 4.50
N LEU A 348 3.62 5.78 4.92
CA LEU A 348 2.80 5.09 5.91
C LEU A 348 2.02 3.97 5.21
N GLU A 349 2.45 2.73 5.45
CA GLU A 349 1.89 1.52 4.84
C GLU A 349 1.29 0.62 5.93
N SER A 350 0.32 -0.20 5.54
CA SER A 350 -0.16 -1.29 6.38
C SER A 350 -0.52 -2.49 5.54
N GLN A 351 -0.25 -3.66 6.09
CA GLN A 351 -0.62 -4.93 5.51
C GLN A 351 -1.26 -5.83 6.56
N VAL A 352 -1.85 -6.92 6.10
CA VAL A 352 -2.33 -8.02 6.92
C VAL A 352 -1.65 -9.29 6.43
N VAL A 353 -1.01 -10.00 7.36
CA VAL A 353 -0.50 -11.36 7.14
C VAL A 353 -1.59 -12.33 7.55
N VAL A 354 -2.06 -13.14 6.60
CA VAL A 354 -3.02 -14.21 6.83
C VAL A 354 -2.27 -15.53 6.77
N VAL A 355 -2.29 -16.30 7.85
CA VAL A 355 -1.74 -17.66 7.91
C VAL A 355 -2.91 -18.61 8.11
N THR A 356 -3.03 -19.68 7.32
CA THR A 356 -4.21 -20.55 7.37
C THR A 356 -3.90 -22.01 7.09
N LYS A 357 -4.60 -22.88 7.83
CA LYS A 357 -4.76 -24.32 7.60
C LYS A 357 -6.12 -24.63 6.96
N ASN A 358 -7.02 -23.65 6.88
CA ASN A 358 -8.37 -23.83 6.34
C ASN A 358 -8.32 -24.21 4.86
N ALA A 359 -8.74 -25.42 4.52
CA ALA A 359 -8.64 -25.93 3.15
C ALA A 359 -9.37 -25.04 2.13
N ALA A 360 -10.56 -24.55 2.44
CA ALA A 360 -11.34 -23.71 1.52
C ALA A 360 -10.63 -22.37 1.25
N LEU A 361 -10.12 -21.72 2.29
CA LEU A 361 -9.35 -20.47 2.13
C LEU A 361 -8.07 -20.70 1.33
N ARG A 362 -7.33 -21.79 1.59
CA ARG A 362 -6.11 -22.13 0.82
C ARG A 362 -6.40 -22.31 -0.67
N HIS A 363 -7.51 -22.97 -1.02
CA HIS A 363 -7.95 -23.09 -2.42
C HIS A 363 -8.35 -21.73 -3.01
N ALA A 364 -9.08 -20.90 -2.27
CA ALA A 364 -9.44 -19.56 -2.72
C ALA A 364 -8.20 -18.68 -2.98
N LEU A 365 -7.17 -18.77 -2.13
CA LEU A 365 -5.89 -18.08 -2.32
C LEU A 365 -5.11 -18.60 -3.53
N ALA A 366 -5.11 -19.93 -3.75
CA ALA A 366 -4.51 -20.53 -4.93
C ALA A 366 -5.20 -20.08 -6.22
N ASP A 367 -6.54 -19.99 -6.22
CA ASP A 367 -7.34 -19.50 -7.33
C ASP A 367 -7.17 -18.01 -7.59
N GLU A 368 -7.11 -17.18 -6.53
CA GLU A 368 -6.77 -15.77 -6.63
C GLU A 368 -5.42 -15.59 -7.33
N ARG A 369 -4.38 -16.28 -6.85
CA ARG A 369 -3.05 -16.26 -7.47
C ARG A 369 -3.13 -16.71 -8.93
N ARG A 370 -3.78 -17.84 -9.23
CA ARG A 370 -3.93 -18.35 -10.60
C ARG A 370 -4.58 -17.33 -11.53
N LYS A 371 -5.62 -16.61 -11.08
CA LYS A 371 -6.28 -15.54 -11.84
C LYS A 371 -5.37 -14.33 -12.06
N LEU A 372 -4.49 -14.00 -11.12
CA LEU A 372 -3.51 -12.92 -11.34
C LEU A 372 -2.46 -13.31 -12.40
N TYR A 373 -2.02 -14.57 -12.41
CA TYR A 373 -1.00 -15.06 -13.34
C TYR A 373 -1.56 -15.46 -14.72
N CYS A 374 -2.87 -15.65 -14.91
CA CYS A 374 -3.42 -16.16 -16.17
C CYS A 374 -3.22 -15.22 -17.38
N HIS A 375 -2.98 -13.93 -17.13
CA HIS A 375 -2.62 -12.93 -18.13
C HIS A 375 -1.15 -12.53 -18.06
N SER A 376 -0.30 -13.38 -17.49
CA SER A 376 1.13 -13.12 -17.40
C SER A 376 1.91 -13.83 -18.51
N GLN A 377 3.05 -13.24 -18.87
CA GLN A 377 4.04 -13.84 -19.77
C GLN A 377 5.36 -14.00 -19.01
N PRO A 378 6.14 -15.06 -19.28
CA PRO A 378 7.46 -15.21 -18.69
C PRO A 378 8.41 -14.09 -19.15
N VAL A 379 9.38 -13.75 -18.30
CA VAL A 379 10.47 -12.83 -18.60
C VAL A 379 11.78 -13.58 -18.59
N ASP A 380 12.53 -13.42 -19.67
CA ASP A 380 13.83 -14.03 -19.89
C ASP A 380 14.81 -13.06 -20.59
N GLY A 381 16.02 -13.51 -20.90
CA GLY A 381 17.00 -12.70 -21.61
C GLY A 381 16.51 -12.17 -22.96
N SER A 382 15.67 -12.93 -23.68
CA SER A 382 15.11 -12.53 -24.98
C SER A 382 14.11 -11.38 -24.85
N THR A 383 13.43 -11.29 -23.71
CA THR A 383 12.46 -10.23 -23.40
C THR A 383 13.11 -8.86 -23.50
N PHE A 384 14.30 -8.67 -22.92
CA PHE A 384 15.00 -7.38 -22.90
C PHE A 384 15.63 -6.98 -24.25
N ALA A 385 15.72 -7.91 -25.20
CA ALA A 385 16.21 -7.63 -26.55
C ALA A 385 15.13 -7.04 -27.49
N ARG A 386 13.86 -7.08 -27.08
CA ARG A 386 12.75 -6.61 -27.91
C ARG A 386 12.74 -5.09 -28.08
N PRO A 387 12.30 -4.56 -29.24
CA PRO A 387 12.23 -3.11 -29.48
C PRO A 387 11.36 -2.36 -28.47
N ASP A 388 10.25 -2.94 -28.02
CA ASP A 388 9.34 -2.37 -27.02
C ASP A 388 9.90 -2.41 -25.58
N ARG A 389 11.12 -2.91 -25.41
CA ARG A 389 11.87 -2.90 -24.14
C ARG A 389 13.07 -1.98 -24.15
N PHE A 390 13.21 -1.16 -25.19
CA PHE A 390 14.29 -0.20 -25.27
C PHE A 390 14.29 0.78 -24.08
N VAL A 391 15.42 0.83 -23.37
CA VAL A 391 15.65 1.79 -22.28
C VAL A 391 16.66 2.84 -22.72
N PRO A 392 16.26 4.12 -22.89
CA PRO A 392 17.16 5.21 -23.23
C PRO A 392 18.30 5.36 -22.22
N ARG A 393 19.51 5.74 -22.69
CA ARG A 393 20.70 5.86 -21.83
C ARG A 393 20.50 6.83 -20.67
N TRP A 394 19.81 7.94 -20.90
CA TRP A 394 19.52 8.92 -19.85
C TRP A 394 18.59 8.33 -18.77
N VAL A 395 17.63 7.47 -19.13
CA VAL A 395 16.75 6.77 -18.18
C VAL A 395 17.59 5.84 -17.29
N ARG A 396 18.58 5.15 -17.85
CA ARG A 396 19.51 4.31 -17.07
C ARG A 396 20.29 5.14 -16.04
N LEU A 397 20.75 6.33 -16.42
CA LEU A 397 21.47 7.24 -15.53
C LEU A 397 20.59 7.72 -14.37
N VAL A 398 19.33 8.09 -14.64
CA VAL A 398 18.41 8.61 -13.61
C VAL A 398 17.62 7.51 -12.88
N SER A 399 17.74 6.25 -13.30
CA SER A 399 17.02 5.11 -12.71
C SER A 399 17.24 4.96 -11.20
N ARG A 400 18.45 5.31 -10.71
CA ARG A 400 18.74 5.34 -9.26
C ARG A 400 17.87 6.36 -8.54
N LEU A 401 17.64 7.53 -9.12
CA LEU A 401 16.73 8.52 -8.55
C LEU A 401 15.30 7.98 -8.59
N ILE A 402 14.82 7.51 -9.74
CA ILE A 402 13.46 6.96 -9.91
C ILE A 402 13.17 5.88 -8.87
N ARG A 403 14.12 4.98 -8.63
CA ARG A 403 14.02 3.90 -7.63
C ARG A 403 13.70 4.39 -6.22
N HIS A 404 14.29 5.50 -5.78
CA HIS A 404 14.08 6.02 -4.42
C HIS A 404 12.73 6.72 -4.25
N PHE A 405 12.04 6.96 -5.37
CA PHE A 405 11.03 7.99 -5.49
C PHE A 405 9.67 7.42 -5.95
N PHE A 406 9.68 6.36 -6.77
CA PHE A 406 8.47 5.81 -7.39
C PHE A 406 8.08 4.42 -6.92
#